data_AF-A0A919Q722-F1
#
_entry.id   AF-A0A919Q722-F1
#
_cell.length_a   1.000
_cell.length_b   1.000
_cell.length_c   1.000
_cell.angle_alpha   90.00
_cell.angle_beta   90.00
_cell.angle_gamma   90.00
#
_symmetry.space_group_name_H-M   'P 1'
#
loop_
_entity.id
_entity.type
_entity.pdbx_description
1 polymer ?
#
loop_
_entity_poly.entity_id
_entity_poly.type
_entity_poly.pdbx_seq_one_letter_code
_entity_poly.pdbx_strand_id
1 'polypeptide(L)'
;MTWEDGYALSLHYDKIRQLLDIVVRDNSRWLGVARCTRCGRLWGEDSITSGHADFHYVYPITATDAEAWLAAAEPLSLPHRRHL
;
A
#
# COMPACT_ATOMS: atom_id res chain seq x y z
N MET A 1 0.13 13.61 1.63
CA MET A 1 -0.57 12.73 2.60
C MET A 1 -0.07 13.10 3.98
N THR A 2 -0.97 13.49 4.87
CA THR A 2 -0.65 13.75 6.28
C THR A 2 -0.63 12.45 7.08
N TRP A 3 -0.14 12.47 8.32
CA TRP A 3 -0.17 11.28 9.20
C TRP A 3 -1.61 10.84 9.55
N GLU A 4 -2.53 11.80 9.64
CA GLU A 4 -3.96 11.58 9.90
C GLU A 4 -4.61 10.83 8.72
N ASP A 5 -4.28 11.24 7.49
CA ASP A 5 -4.72 10.54 6.27
C ASP A 5 -4.21 9.10 6.24
N GLY A 6 -2.93 8.88 6.61
CA GLY A 6 -2.33 7.55 6.67
C GLY A 6 -3.00 6.64 7.71
N TYR A 7 -3.33 7.19 8.89
CA TYR A 7 -3.99 6.46 9.98
C TYR A 7 -5.45 6.09 9.65
N ALA A 8 -6.20 7.01 9.01
CA ALA A 8 -7.56 6.73 8.57
C ALA A 8 -7.59 5.61 7.50
N LEU A 9 -6.62 5.62 6.58
CA LEU A 9 -6.48 4.58 5.56
C LEU A 9 -6.07 3.23 6.16
N SER A 10 -5.22 3.20 7.20
CA SER A 10 -4.84 1.96 7.87
C SER A 10 -5.98 1.33 8.66
N LEU A 11 -6.89 2.10 9.27
CA LEU A 11 -8.09 1.54 9.93
C LEU A 11 -9.08 0.91 8.92
N HIS A 12 -9.05 1.35 7.67
CA HIS A 12 -9.80 0.72 6.59
C HIS A 12 -9.15 -0.58 6.09
N TYR A 13 -7.83 -0.72 6.23
CA TYR A 13 -7.09 -1.91 5.82
C TYR A 13 -7.66 -3.19 6.43
N ASP A 14 -7.83 -3.25 7.76
CA ASP A 14 -8.29 -4.48 8.44
C ASP A 14 -9.67 -4.94 7.96
N LYS A 15 -10.57 -4.00 7.65
CA LYS A 15 -11.92 -4.30 7.18
C LYS A 15 -11.94 -4.82 5.74
N ILE A 16 -11.05 -4.30 4.89
CA ILE A 16 -11.02 -4.60 3.46
C ILE A 16 -10.12 -5.80 3.17
N ARG A 17 -9.07 -6.03 3.97
CA ARG A 17 -8.09 -7.11 3.82
C ARG A 17 -8.73 -8.48 3.63
N GLN A 18 -9.80 -8.80 4.36
CA GLN A 18 -10.52 -10.08 4.23
C GLN A 18 -11.19 -10.30 2.85
N LEU A 19 -11.30 -9.25 2.03
CA LEU A 19 -11.90 -9.29 0.69
C LEU A 19 -10.84 -9.30 -0.42
N LEU A 20 -9.56 -9.40 -0.07
CA LEU A 20 -8.42 -9.25 -0.97
C LEU A 20 -7.52 -10.49 -0.89
N ASP A 21 -7.18 -11.03 -2.05
CA ASP A 21 -6.15 -12.05 -2.19
C ASP A 21 -4.86 -11.40 -2.69
N ILE A 22 -3.75 -11.66 -2.01
CA ILE A 22 -2.42 -11.18 -2.45
C ILE A 22 -2.03 -11.91 -3.73
N VAL A 23 -1.69 -11.15 -4.77
CA VAL A 23 -1.30 -11.71 -6.08
C VAL A 23 0.20 -11.64 -6.31
N VAL A 24 0.84 -10.53 -5.91
CA VAL A 24 2.29 -10.37 -5.96
C VAL A 24 2.77 -9.53 -4.78
N ARG A 25 3.96 -9.85 -4.27
CA ARG A 25 4.61 -9.11 -3.18
C ARG A 25 6.08 -8.90 -3.47
N ASP A 26 6.56 -7.74 -3.07
CA ASP A 26 7.98 -7.44 -2.92
C ASP A 26 8.27 -7.14 -1.45
N ASN A 27 8.79 -8.16 -0.76
CA ASN A 27 9.14 -8.05 0.66
C ASN A 27 10.38 -7.15 0.89
N SER A 28 11.17 -6.84 -0.14
CA SER A 28 12.30 -5.92 0.00
C SER A 28 11.84 -4.46 0.07
N ARG A 29 10.74 -4.14 -0.62
CA ARG A 29 10.12 -2.81 -0.66
C ARG A 29 8.89 -2.67 0.22
N TRP A 30 8.47 -3.75 0.90
CA TRP A 30 7.21 -3.81 1.66
C TRP A 30 5.99 -3.36 0.84
N LEU A 31 6.03 -3.69 -0.46
CA LEU A 31 5.00 -3.40 -1.45
C LEU A 31 4.32 -4.68 -1.89
N GLY A 32 3.05 -4.59 -2.25
CA GLY A 32 2.29 -5.71 -2.78
C GLY A 32 1.14 -5.26 -3.66
N VAL A 33 0.61 -6.20 -4.42
CA VAL A 33 -0.64 -6.04 -5.15
C VAL A 33 -1.58 -7.16 -4.74
N ALA A 34 -2.79 -6.76 -4.37
CA ALA A 34 -3.88 -7.66 -4.07
C ALA A 34 -5.00 -7.53 -5.09
N ARG A 35 -5.84 -8.56 -5.17
CA ARG A 35 -7.01 -8.62 -6.05
C ARG A 35 -8.26 -8.80 -5.21
N CYS A 36 -9.27 -7.99 -5.48
CA CYS A 36 -10.57 -8.18 -4.85
C CYS A 36 -11.18 -9.50 -5.31
N THR A 37 -11.54 -10.36 -4.35
CA THR A 37 -12.12 -11.67 -4.61
C THR A 37 -13.52 -11.61 -5.24
N ARG A 38 -14.19 -10.45 -5.14
CA ARG A 38 -15.55 -10.24 -5.68
C ARG A 38 -15.57 -9.66 -7.09
N CYS A 39 -14.73 -8.65 -7.38
CA CYS A 39 -14.81 -7.91 -8.64
C CYS A 39 -13.53 -7.96 -9.48
N GLY A 40 -12.48 -8.62 -9.00
CA GLY A 40 -11.21 -8.75 -9.72
C GLY A 40 -10.37 -7.47 -9.82
N ARG A 41 -10.85 -6.33 -9.31
CA ARG A 41 -10.08 -5.07 -9.29
C ARG A 41 -8.79 -5.23 -8.49
N LEU A 42 -7.70 -4.65 -8.99
CA LEU A 42 -6.41 -4.65 -8.32
C LEU A 42 -6.30 -3.51 -7.30
N TRP A 43 -5.56 -3.79 -6.22
CA TRP A 43 -5.30 -2.89 -5.12
C TRP A 43 -3.81 -2.94 -4.77
N GLY A 44 -3.20 -1.78 -4.55
CA GLY A 44 -1.84 -1.69 -4.02
C GLY A 44 -1.86 -1.84 -2.50
N GLU A 45 -0.92 -2.62 -1.97
CA GLU A 45 -0.56 -2.68 -0.56
C GLU A 45 0.83 -2.04 -0.42
N ASP A 46 0.98 -1.12 0.52
CA ASP A 46 2.20 -0.35 0.69
C ASP A 46 2.37 0.03 2.16
N SER A 47 3.57 0.47 2.53
CA SER A 47 3.90 0.85 3.89
C SER A 47 4.71 2.14 3.96
N ILE A 48 4.41 2.95 4.97
CA ILE A 48 5.18 4.12 5.34
C ILE A 48 5.75 3.87 6.73
N THR A 49 7.07 3.91 6.83
CA THR A 49 7.75 3.90 8.12
C THR A 49 8.12 5.32 8.55
N SER A 50 7.87 5.63 9.82
CA SER A 50 8.34 6.85 10.47
C SER A 50 9.62 6.63 11.30
N GLY A 51 10.15 5.40 11.30
CA GLY A 51 11.21 4.95 12.23
C GLY A 51 10.73 4.67 13.66
N HIS A 52 9.52 5.13 14.03
CA HIS A 52 8.89 4.87 15.34
C HIS A 52 7.62 4.02 15.21
N ALA A 53 6.96 4.07 14.05
CA ALA A 53 5.77 3.29 13.72
C ALA A 53 5.74 3.01 12.21
N ASP A 54 5.26 1.82 11.86
CA ASP A 54 5.00 1.40 10.49
C ASP A 54 3.49 1.46 10.22
N PHE A 55 3.12 2.15 9.15
CA PHE A 55 1.74 2.28 8.70
C PHE A 55 1.56 1.48 7.42
N HIS A 56 0.61 0.54 7.42
CA HIS A 56 0.22 -0.22 6.24
C HIS A 56 -1.07 0.35 5.66
N TYR A 57 -1.14 0.50 4.35
CA TYR A 57 -2.31 1.04 3.66
C TYR A 57 -2.59 0.29 2.36
N VAL A 58 -3.87 0.27 1.99
CA VAL A 58 -4.35 -0.36 0.76
C VAL A 58 -5.23 0.61 -0.01
N TYR A 59 -5.01 0.72 -1.31
CA TYR A 59 -5.69 1.66 -2.19
C TYR A 59 -5.97 1.04 -3.57
N PRO A 60 -7.05 1.44 -4.25
CA PRO A 60 -7.34 0.91 -5.58
C PRO A 60 -6.29 1.41 -6.56
N ILE A 61 -5.80 0.53 -7.44
CA ILE A 61 -4.86 0.88 -8.51
C ILE A 61 -5.53 0.75 -9.87
N THR A 62 -5.15 1.61 -10.80
CA THR A 62 -5.57 1.50 -12.20
C THR A 62 -4.48 0.75 -12.96
N ALA A 63 -4.52 -0.57 -12.85
CA ALA A 63 -3.61 -1.48 -13.53
C ALA A 63 -4.34 -2.77 -13.91
N THR A 64 -3.89 -3.39 -15.00
CA THR A 64 -4.36 -4.72 -15.43
C THR A 64 -3.31 -5.81 -15.18
N ASP A 65 -2.05 -5.41 -15.02
CA ASP A 65 -0.92 -6.29 -14.74
C ASP A 65 -0.34 -5.93 -13.37
N ALA A 66 -0.37 -6.91 -12.46
CA ALA A 66 0.08 -6.73 -11.09
C ALA A 66 1.61 -6.70 -10.96
N GLU A 67 2.33 -7.50 -11.76
CA GLU A 67 3.79 -7.58 -11.72
C GLU A 67 4.40 -6.33 -12.34
N ALA A 68 3.88 -5.89 -13.49
CA ALA A 68 4.35 -4.68 -14.15
C ALA A 68 4.12 -3.44 -13.28
N TRP A 69 2.96 -3.36 -12.60
CA TRP A 69 2.68 -2.28 -11.66
C TRP A 69 3.68 -2.28 -10.49
N LEU A 70 3.92 -3.44 -9.87
CA LEU A 70 4.86 -3.58 -8.75
C LEU A 70 6.31 -3.28 -9.16
N ALA A 71 6.72 -3.67 -10.37
CA ALA A 71 8.04 -3.37 -10.90
C ALA A 71 8.26 -1.87 -11.11
N ALA A 72 7.22 -1.13 -11.51
CA ALA A 72 7.29 0.31 -11.72
C ALA A 72 7.04 1.14 -10.44
N ALA A 73 6.55 0.53 -9.37
CA ALA A 73 6.25 1.21 -8.12
C ALA A 73 7.52 1.56 -7.34
N GLU A 74 7.64 2.81 -6.92
CA GLU A 74 8.68 3.28 -6.00
C GLU A 74 8.12 3.38 -4.58
N PRO A 75 8.87 2.98 -3.54
CA PRO A 75 8.44 3.16 -2.16
C PRO A 75 8.11 4.62 -1.85
N LEU A 76 6.98 4.85 -1.17
CA LEU A 76 6.61 6.18 -0.71
C LEU A 76 7.59 6.66 0.37
N SER A 77 8.53 7.51 -0.04
CA SER A 77 9.47 8.16 0.86
C SER A 77 8.83 9.43 1.42
N LEU A 78 8.53 9.47 2.72
CA LEU A 78 8.16 10.74 3.35
C LEU A 78 9.38 11.68 3.29
N PRO A 79 9.22 12.95 2.87
CA PRO A 79 10.32 13.89 2.97
C PRO A 79 10.74 13.95 4.44
N HIS A 80 12.02 13.62 4.72
CA HIS A 80 12.61 13.96 6.00
C HIS A 80 12.33 15.44 6.24
N ARG A 81 11.70 15.79 7.37
CA ARG A 81 11.71 17.19 7.82
C ARG A 81 13.17 17.61 7.79
N ARG A 82 13.54 18.51 6.88
CA ARG A 82 14.70 19.35 7.13
C ARG A 82 14.35 20.11 8.39
N HIS A 83 15.01 19.75 9.50
CA HIS A 83 15.04 20.59 10.67
C HIS A 83 15.57 21.96 10.19
N LEU A 84 14.66 22.92 10.04
CA LEU A 84 14.99 24.34 10.04
C LEU A 84 15.14 24.77 11.50
#